data_AF-A0A7V2CPE1-F1
#
_entry.id   AF-A0A7V2CPE1-F1
#
_cell.length_a   1.000
_cell.length_b   1.000
_cell.length_c   1.000
_cell.angle_alpha   90.00
_cell.angle_beta   90.00
_cell.angle_gamma   90.00
#
_symmetry.space_group_name_H-M   'P 1'
#
loop_
_entity.id
_entity.type
_entity.pdbx_description
1 polymer ?
#
loop_
_entity_poly.entity_id
_entity_poly.type
_entity_poly.pdbx_seq_one_letter_code
_entity_poly.pdbx_strand_id
1 'polypeptide(L)' 'MPKLKIEDLARIREEARRVVSLREGAGRVKVTVHMGTCGIAAGGRKIMEAVLRQVEERGLKDVIVTTSGCAGLCSR' A
#
# COMPACT_ATOMS: atom_id res chain seq x y z
N MET A 1 14.77 -0.73 -35.44
CA MET A 1 14.11 -0.34 -34.19
C MET A 1 12.97 -1.33 -33.94
N PRO A 2 12.94 -2.04 -32.80
CA PRO A 2 11.86 -2.98 -32.50
C PRO A 2 10.54 -2.20 -32.47
N LYS A 3 9.62 -2.54 -33.39
CA LYS A 3 8.28 -1.94 -33.41
C LYS A 3 7.50 -2.53 -32.23
N LEU A 4 7.18 -1.70 -31.25
CA LEU A 4 6.28 -2.04 -30.16
C LEU A 4 4.96 -2.56 -30.76
N LYS A 5 4.52 -3.73 -30.32
CA LYS A 5 3.23 -4.28 -30.74
C LYS A 5 2.10 -3.60 -29.96
N ILE A 6 0.88 -3.71 -30.47
CA ILE A 6 -0.32 -3.20 -29.81
C ILE A 6 -0.49 -3.83 -28.41
N GLU A 7 -0.13 -5.11 -28.25
CA GLU A 7 -0.12 -5.76 -26.93
C GLU A 7 0.89 -5.13 -25.95
N ASP A 8 2.06 -4.73 -26.45
CA ASP A 8 3.10 -4.09 -25.62
C ASP A 8 2.64 -2.72 -25.12
N LEU A 9 1.95 -1.96 -25.97
CA LEU A 9 1.37 -0.66 -25.61
C LEU A 9 0.29 -0.79 -24.53
N ALA A 10 -0.56 -1.83 -24.62
CA ALA A 10 -1.58 -2.10 -23.61
C ALA A 10 -0.95 -2.44 -22.25
N ARG A 11 0.12 -3.25 -22.24
CA ARG A 11 0.86 -3.60 -21.02
C ARG A 11 1.51 -2.38 -20.38
N ILE A 12 2.23 -1.58 -21.17
CA ILE A 12 2.92 -0.37 -20.70
C ILE A 12 1.91 0.65 -20.13
N ARG A 13 0.75 0.78 -20.77
CA ARG A 13 -0.32 1.66 -20.29
C ARG A 13 -0.85 1.23 -18.91
N GLU A 14 -1.01 -0.07 -18.68
CA GLU A 14 -1.49 -0.57 -17.38
C GLU A 14 -0.43 -0.41 -16.28
N GLU A 15 0.84 -0.70 -16.58
CA GLU A 15 1.93 -0.47 -15.63
C GLU A 15 2.06 1.01 -15.27
N ALA A 16 2.03 1.90 -16.26
CA ALA A 16 2.05 3.34 -16.03
C ALA A 16 0.87 3.79 -15.16
N ARG A 17 -0.33 3.24 -15.41
CA ARG A 17 -1.54 3.58 -14.64
C ARG A 17 -1.44 3.13 -13.18
N ARG A 18 -0.90 1.95 -12.90
CA ARG A 18 -0.65 1.49 -11.52
C ARG A 18 0.36 2.35 -10.79
N VAL A 19 1.44 2.73 -11.47
CA VAL A 19 2.48 3.58 -10.88
C VAL A 19 1.91 4.97 -10.54
N VAL A 20 1.05 5.52 -11.40
CA VAL A 20 0.36 6.79 -11.15
C VAL A 20 -0.65 6.67 -10.00
N SER A 21 -1.47 5.62 -9.96
CA SER A 21 -2.46 5.45 -8.88
C SER A 21 -1.82 5.28 -7.49
N LEU A 22 -0.64 4.64 -7.43
CA LEU A 22 0.16 4.52 -6.21
C LEU A 22 0.72 5.88 -5.75
N ARG A 23 1.12 6.75 -6.69
CA ARG A 23 1.70 8.07 -6.39
C ARG A 23 0.66 9.11 -5.96
N GLU A 24 -0.54 9.07 -6.53
CA GLU A 24 -1.61 10.03 -6.21
C GLU A 24 -2.34 9.69 -4.90
N GLY A 25 -2.02 8.58 -4.25
CA GLY A 25 -2.76 8.13 -3.08
C GLY A 25 -4.18 7.65 -3.44
N ALA A 26 -4.43 7.33 -4.71
CA ALA A 26 -5.74 6.98 -5.27
C ALA A 26 -6.18 5.53 -4.92
N GLY A 27 -5.90 5.10 -3.69
CA GLY A 27 -6.54 3.93 -3.10
C GLY A 27 -7.87 4.35 -2.48
N ARG A 28 -8.92 3.57 -2.69
CA ARG A 28 -10.22 3.75 -2.02
C ARG A 28 -10.09 3.79 -0.50
N VAL A 29 -9.10 3.07 0.04
CA VAL A 29 -8.82 3.02 1.48
C VAL A 29 -7.32 3.18 1.71
N LYS A 30 -6.96 4.03 2.68
CA LYS A 30 -5.59 4.15 3.19
C LYS A 30 -5.52 3.66 4.62
N VAL A 31 -4.73 2.63 4.86
CA VAL A 31 -4.46 2.07 6.19
C VAL A 31 -3.07 2.52 6.62
N THR A 32 -2.99 3.25 7.74
CA THR A 32 -1.73 3.70 8.32
C THR A 32 -1.50 3.00 9.66
N VAL A 33 -0.41 2.25 9.79
CA VAL A 33 -0.02 1.62 11.04
C VAL A 33 1.03 2.47 11.74
N HIS A 34 0.72 2.94 12.95
CA HIS A 34 1.66 3.72 13.76
C HIS A 34 2.61 2.80 14.53
N MET A 35 3.87 2.86 14.15
CA MET A 35 4.97 2.01 14.57
C MET A 35 5.91 2.73 15.55
N GLY A 36 5.40 3.67 16.33
CA GLY A 36 6.14 4.23 17.47
C GLY A 36 6.45 3.16 18.52
N THR A 37 7.29 3.47 19.51
CA THR A 37 7.75 2.50 20.52
C THR A 37 6.58 1.75 21.19
N CYS A 38 5.56 2.47 21.65
CA CYS A 38 4.35 1.87 22.22
C CYS A 38 3.55 1.06 21.19
N GLY A 39 3.47 1.52 19.94
CA GLY A 39 2.79 0.82 18.86
C GLY A 39 3.46 -0.51 18.49
N ILE A 40 4.79 -0.55 18.45
CA ILE A 40 5.55 -1.78 18.26
C ILE A 40 5.38 -2.72 19.45
N ALA A 41 5.47 -2.20 20.69
CA ALA A 41 5.28 -2.99 21.90
C ALA A 41 3.88 -3.62 21.97
N ALA A 42 2.85 -2.89 21.53
CA ALA A 42 1.46 -3.37 21.43
C ALA A 42 1.22 -4.35 20.26
N GLY A 43 2.23 -4.62 19.42
CA GLY A 43 2.12 -5.59 18.33
C GLY A 43 1.89 -5.01 16.94
N GLY A 44 2.21 -3.73 16.70
CA GLY A 44 2.05 -3.06 15.40
C GLY A 44 2.67 -3.81 14.21
N ARG A 45 3.79 -4.53 14.41
CA ARG A 45 4.39 -5.41 13.38
C ARG A 45 3.43 -6.53 12.94
N LYS A 46 2.81 -7.22 13.90
CA LYS A 46 1.85 -8.30 13.62
C LYS A 46 0.63 -7.77 12.87
N ILE A 47 0.16 -6.58 13.24
CA ILE A 47 -0.94 -5.90 12.54
C ILE A 47 -0.55 -5.59 11.09
N MET A 48 0.63 -5.02 10.87
CA MET A 48 1.12 -4.68 9.52
C MET A 48 1.16 -5.93 8.62
N GLU A 49 1.74 -7.02 9.10
CA GLU A 49 1.81 -8.30 8.38
C GLU A 49 0.40 -8.85 8.08
N ALA A 50 -0.50 -8.84 9.08
CA ALA A 50 -1.85 -9.33 8.90
C ALA A 50 -2.65 -8.52 7.87
N VAL A 51 -2.50 -7.19 7.89
CA VAL A 51 -3.16 -6.29 6.92
C VAL A 51 -2.63 -6.56 5.51
N LEU A 52 -1.31 -6.64 5.32
CA LEU A 52 -0.71 -6.94 4.02
C LEU A 52 -1.19 -8.29 3.48
N ARG A 53 -1.19 -9.34 4.31
CA ARG A 53 -1.68 -10.67 3.95
C ARG A 53 -3.15 -10.64 3.51
N GLN A 54 -4.01 -9.92 4.24
CA GLN A 54 -5.43 -9.82 3.86
C GLN A 54 -5.65 -9.05 2.56
N VAL A 55 -4.85 -8.01 2.30
CA VAL A 55 -4.90 -7.26 1.04
C VAL A 55 -4.50 -8.16 -0.13
N GLU A 56 -3.45 -8.96 0.04
CA GLU A 56 -2.97 -9.91 -0.95
C GLU A 56 -3.96 -11.07 -1.19
N GLU A 57 -4.41 -11.74 -0.13
CA GLU A 57 -5.38 -12.85 -0.20
C GLU A 57 -6.69 -12.47 -0.90
N ARG A 58 -7.12 -11.21 -0.74
CA ARG A 58 -8.35 -10.68 -1.35
C ARG A 58 -8.10 -10.02 -2.71
N GLY A 59 -6.84 -9.94 -3.16
CA GLY A 59 -6.48 -9.31 -4.42
C GLY A 59 -6.86 -7.83 -4.50
N LEU A 60 -6.88 -7.12 -3.37
CA LEU A 60 -7.30 -5.71 -3.31
C LEU A 60 -6.21 -4.83 -3.92
N LYS A 61 -6.52 -4.19 -5.04
CA LYS A 61 -5.61 -3.30 -5.78
C LYS A 61 -5.78 -1.83 -5.44
N ASP A 62 -6.80 -1.50 -4.65
CA ASP A 62 -7.25 -0.15 -4.31
C ASP A 62 -7.05 0.18 -2.83
N VAL A 63 -6.17 -0.55 -2.12
CA VAL A 63 -5.85 -0.32 -0.72
C VAL A 63 -4.39 0.06 -0.59
N ILE A 64 -4.13 1.20 0.05
CA ILE A 64 -2.78 1.66 0.35
C ILE A 64 -2.48 1.35 1.80
N VAL A 65 -1.48 0.50 2.05
CA VAL A 65 -0.99 0.19 3.40
C VAL A 65 0.32 0.93 3.59
N THR A 66 0.40 1.74 4.64
CA THR A 66 1.59 2.54 4.96
C THR A 66 1.90 2.50 6.45
N THR A 67 3.13 2.84 6.81
CA THR A 67 3.58 2.93 8.20
C THR A 67 3.88 4.38 8.56
N SER A 68 3.65 4.72 9.82
CA SER A 68 4.01 6.01 10.41
C SER A 68 4.71 5.77 11.75
N GLY A 69 5.31 6.80 12.33
CA GLY A 69 5.97 6.74 13.64
C GLY A 69 4.98 6.74 14.80
N CYS A 70 5.17 7.65 15.76
CA CYS A 70 4.26 7.81 16.89
C CYS A 70 2.93 8.45 16.47
N ALA A 71 1.82 8.01 17.07
CA ALA A 71 0.49 8.63 16.90
C ALA A 71 0.18 9.71 17.93
N GLY A 72 1.00 9.85 18.98
CA GLY A 72 0.74 10.78 20.09
C GLY A 72 -0.45 10.38 20.99
N LEU A 73 -0.86 9.11 20.96
CA LEU A 73 -2.05 8.61 21.68
C LEU A 73 -1.72 7.96 23.04
N CYS A 74 -0.45 7.88 23.41
CA CYS A 74 0.00 7.12 24.58
C CYS A 74 -0.15 7.87 25.91
N SER A 75 -0.46 9.17 25.88
CA SER A 75 -0.58 10.04 27.05
C SER A 75 -1.98 10.64 27.19
N ARG A 76 -2.99 9.95 26.64
CA ARG A 76 -4.40 10.29 26.81
C ARG A 76 -5.06 9.29 27.75
#